data_AF-A0A9D8MY95-F1
#
_entry.id   AF-A0A9D8MY95-F1
#
_cell.length_a   1.000
_cell.length_b   1.000
_cell.length_c   1.000
_cell.angle_alpha   90.00
_cell.angle_beta   90.00
_cell.angle_gamma   90.00
#
_symmetry.space_group_name_H-M   'P 1'
#
loop_
_entity.id
_entity.type
_entity.pdbx_description
1 polymer ?
#
loop_
_entity_poly.entity_id
_entity_poly.type
_entity_poly.pdbx_seq_one_letter_code
_entity_poly.pdbx_strand_id
1 'polypeptide(L)'
;MFLVLPAGLVAQDADSLVVADSVIMAPVQVKQLGQDDYEQLTSPRSSLDLKDPDNIKSEVEYQPETGYYIMHTKIGDVDIATPYLMTEKEYRQWSADQAMKAYWQTKIGEVEHNNERKFDITDMKFNIGPADKVFGPGGVQLKMQGSAELLFGFKHQYIDNPALTQHSRNNNIFDFDEKIQLSVNGKVGDKLNFNMNYNTESSFDFDRQNIKLNYKGKEDDIIQSLEAGNVSMNLNSSLIRGSQALFGIKTNLKFGKFTVQALLSQQNSQSQSVSSKGGAQMTQFEIETDAYDENRHFFLSHWFRDNYEKSMAQLPYIASGVTIKRIEVWVTNKRGRYDEARNLIAFADLGEAQSKHISNDHWLEQGSVIQPYNKANTLYEEITAMPEVRNIQQTNAVLASLSAYDIVGGVDYEKIESARLLSSSEYTLNSNLGYISLRSALNQDEVLCVAYEYTYGGQVYQVGEFST
;
A
#
# COMPACT_ATOMS: atom_id res chain seq x y z
N MET A 1 21.01 8.36 -21.94
CA MET A 1 21.50 7.29 -21.04
C MET A 1 22.88 7.72 -20.54
N PHE A 2 22.95 8.24 -19.31
CA PHE A 2 24.21 8.54 -18.62
C PHE A 2 24.19 7.70 -17.35
N LEU A 3 25.23 6.89 -17.14
CA LEU A 3 25.36 5.99 -16.00
C LEU A 3 26.54 6.48 -15.15
N VAL A 4 26.25 6.96 -13.95
CA VAL A 4 27.24 7.38 -12.95
C VAL A 4 27.25 6.32 -11.85
N LEU A 5 28.43 5.75 -11.56
CA LEU A 5 28.63 4.79 -10.47
C LEU A 5 29.17 5.52 -9.22
N PRO A 6 28.71 5.18 -7.99
CA PRO A 6 29.18 5.81 -6.76
C PRO A 6 30.49 5.17 -6.23
N ALA A 7 31.29 6.02 -5.58
CA ALA A 7 32.57 5.69 -4.96
C ALA A 7 32.37 5.02 -3.59
N GLY A 8 33.02 3.86 -3.39
CA GLY A 8 33.12 3.15 -2.11
C GLY A 8 34.31 3.62 -1.29
N LEU A 9 34.07 3.84 0.00
CA LEU A 9 34.98 4.36 1.02
C LEU A 9 36.20 3.45 1.29
N VAL A 10 37.29 4.13 1.65
CA VAL A 10 38.58 3.63 2.13
C VAL A 10 38.51 3.23 3.61
N ALA A 11 39.17 2.13 3.96
CA ALA A 11 39.68 1.90 5.32
C ALA A 11 41.15 1.47 5.22
N GLN A 12 41.99 2.19 5.96
CA GLN A 12 43.43 2.02 6.10
C GLN A 12 43.77 0.77 6.92
N ASP A 13 44.84 0.08 6.53
CA ASP A 13 45.84 -0.30 7.51
C ASP A 13 47.24 0.00 6.94
N ALA A 14 48.04 0.61 7.79
CA ALA A 14 49.34 1.14 7.50
C ALA A 14 50.41 0.07 7.75
N ASP A 15 51.36 -0.07 6.83
CA ASP A 15 52.73 -0.30 7.25
C ASP A 15 53.70 0.41 6.31
N SER A 16 54.53 1.24 6.92
CA SER A 16 55.43 2.19 6.27
C SER A 16 56.78 1.55 6.00
N LEU A 17 57.16 1.38 4.73
CA LEU A 17 58.53 1.10 4.34
C LEU A 17 58.94 1.91 3.10
N VAL A 18 59.70 2.97 3.40
CA VAL A 18 60.85 3.53 2.66
C VAL A 18 60.81 3.50 1.13
N VAL A 19 60.69 4.68 0.54
CA VAL A 19 60.93 4.94 -0.89
C VAL A 19 62.39 4.65 -1.22
N ALA A 20 62.62 3.61 -2.03
CA ALA A 20 63.80 3.48 -2.86
C ALA A 20 63.35 3.63 -4.32
N ASP A 21 63.85 4.68 -4.95
CA ASP A 21 63.66 5.03 -6.35
C ASP A 21 64.14 3.87 -7.25
N SER A 22 63.35 3.50 -8.26
CA SER A 22 63.65 2.50 -9.33
C SER A 22 63.28 1.01 -9.10
N VAL A 23 62.01 0.60 -9.18
CA VAL A 23 61.65 -0.80 -9.56
C VAL A 23 60.28 -0.88 -10.30
N ILE A 24 60.36 -1.07 -11.62
CA ILE A 24 59.49 -1.90 -12.51
C ILE A 24 57.97 -1.64 -12.48
N MET A 25 57.48 -0.84 -13.44
CA MET A 25 56.09 -0.98 -13.92
C MET A 25 55.87 -2.44 -14.34
N ALA A 26 54.80 -3.07 -13.84
CA ALA A 26 54.34 -4.36 -14.35
C ALA A 26 54.35 -4.33 -15.89
N PRO A 27 54.96 -5.31 -16.57
CA PRO A 27 55.02 -5.28 -18.02
C PRO A 27 53.58 -5.22 -18.54
N VAL A 28 53.26 -4.19 -19.31
CA VAL A 28 52.08 -4.20 -20.19
C VAL A 28 52.24 -5.46 -21.03
N GLN A 29 51.42 -6.48 -20.77
CA GLN A 29 51.45 -7.68 -21.60
C GLN A 29 50.97 -7.26 -22.98
N VAL A 30 51.92 -7.19 -23.92
CA VAL A 30 51.60 -6.98 -25.34
C VAL A 30 50.76 -8.18 -25.76
N LYS A 31 49.52 -7.92 -26.16
CA LYS A 31 48.58 -8.92 -26.66
C LYS A 31 49.28 -9.78 -27.71
N GLN A 32 49.27 -11.10 -27.52
CA GLN A 32 49.68 -12.01 -28.58
C GLN A 32 48.67 -11.89 -29.73
N LEU A 33 49.16 -11.79 -30.96
CA LEU A 33 48.29 -11.66 -32.14
C LEU A 33 47.45 -12.93 -32.39
N GLY A 34 47.83 -14.05 -31.77
CA GLY A 34 47.07 -15.30 -31.75
C GLY A 34 46.12 -15.42 -30.57
N GLN A 35 45.03 -16.14 -30.78
CA GLN A 35 44.10 -16.57 -29.74
C GLN A 35 44.37 -18.04 -29.45
N ASP A 36 44.88 -18.34 -28.25
CA ASP A 36 45.36 -19.68 -27.92
C ASP A 36 44.25 -20.57 -27.32
N ASP A 37 43.15 -19.98 -26.83
CA ASP A 37 42.03 -20.73 -26.24
C ASP A 37 40.65 -20.05 -26.38
N TYR A 38 39.56 -20.83 -26.23
CA TYR A 38 38.17 -20.40 -26.37
C TYR A 38 37.79 -19.28 -25.42
N GLU A 39 38.30 -19.31 -24.18
CA GLU A 39 38.01 -18.25 -23.20
C GLU A 39 38.54 -16.87 -23.66
N GLN A 40 39.60 -16.83 -24.47
CA GLN A 40 40.14 -15.58 -25.04
C GLN A 40 39.31 -15.07 -26.23
N LEU A 41 38.58 -15.94 -26.94
CA LEU A 41 37.65 -15.56 -28.01
C LEU A 41 36.41 -14.84 -27.45
N THR A 42 35.96 -15.23 -26.27
CA THR A 42 34.76 -14.68 -25.60
C THR A 42 35.06 -13.56 -24.62
N SER A 43 36.33 -13.36 -24.25
CA SER A 43 36.74 -12.31 -23.31
C SER A 43 36.48 -10.90 -23.86
N PRO A 44 35.96 -9.97 -23.05
CA PRO A 44 35.76 -8.58 -23.47
C PRO A 44 37.11 -7.92 -23.75
N ARG A 45 37.25 -7.34 -24.96
CA ARG A 45 38.44 -6.56 -25.33
C ARG A 45 38.51 -5.31 -24.44
N SER A 46 39.70 -4.99 -23.94
CA SER A 46 39.93 -3.75 -23.21
C SER A 46 39.74 -2.55 -24.14
N SER A 47 39.15 -1.46 -23.65
CA SER A 47 39.03 -0.21 -24.42
C SER A 47 40.38 0.46 -24.70
N LEU A 48 41.46 -0.02 -24.07
CA LEU A 48 42.83 0.42 -24.28
C LEU A 48 43.56 -0.36 -25.38
N ASP A 49 43.00 -1.47 -25.87
CA ASP A 49 43.61 -2.26 -26.94
C ASP A 49 43.38 -1.61 -28.31
N LEU A 50 44.44 -1.59 -29.12
CA LEU A 50 44.35 -1.15 -30.52
C LEU A 50 43.44 -2.11 -31.31
N LYS A 51 42.70 -1.56 -32.27
CA LYS A 51 41.98 -2.37 -33.25
C LYS A 51 42.98 -3.20 -34.05
N ASP A 52 42.66 -4.46 -34.27
CA ASP A 52 43.43 -5.31 -35.17
C ASP A 52 43.39 -4.67 -36.58
N PRO A 53 44.52 -4.60 -37.31
CA PRO A 53 44.54 -3.98 -38.62
C PRO A 53 43.71 -4.76 -39.65
N ASP A 54 43.11 -4.05 -40.61
CA ASP A 54 42.11 -4.58 -41.56
C ASP A 54 42.60 -5.76 -42.43
N ASN A 55 43.92 -5.98 -42.49
CA ASN A 55 44.55 -7.06 -43.22
C ASN A 55 44.64 -8.39 -42.43
N ILE A 56 44.23 -8.41 -41.16
CA ILE A 56 44.11 -9.64 -40.36
C ILE A 56 42.67 -10.16 -40.48
N LYS A 57 42.51 -11.42 -40.89
CA LYS A 57 41.19 -12.08 -40.98
C LYS A 57 41.18 -13.38 -40.19
N SER A 58 40.09 -13.60 -39.47
CA SER A 58 39.81 -14.87 -38.80
C SER A 58 38.75 -15.64 -39.58
N GLU A 59 39.09 -16.83 -40.08
CA GLU A 59 38.21 -17.68 -40.88
C GLU A 59 38.05 -19.05 -40.20
N VAL A 60 36.85 -19.62 -40.26
CA VAL A 60 36.55 -20.94 -39.66
C VAL A 60 36.36 -21.98 -40.74
N GLU A 61 37.15 -23.05 -40.70
CA GLU A 61 37.04 -24.21 -41.57
C GLU A 61 36.51 -25.42 -40.80
N TYR A 62 35.52 -26.13 -41.33
CA TYR A 62 35.00 -27.36 -40.72
C TYR A 62 35.74 -28.58 -41.25
N GLN A 63 36.29 -29.41 -40.36
CA GLN A 63 36.91 -30.68 -40.73
C GLN A 63 35.95 -31.87 -40.52
N PRO A 64 35.47 -32.52 -41.59
CA PRO A 64 34.47 -33.59 -41.48
C PRO A 64 34.99 -34.86 -40.81
N GLU A 65 36.30 -35.12 -40.87
CA GLU A 65 36.90 -36.35 -40.34
C GLU A 65 37.00 -36.36 -38.82
N THR A 66 37.22 -35.19 -38.21
CA THR A 66 37.42 -35.02 -36.77
C THR A 66 36.23 -34.35 -36.08
N GLY A 67 35.34 -33.70 -36.85
CA GLY A 67 34.15 -33.01 -36.34
C GLY A 67 34.42 -31.65 -35.69
N TYR A 68 35.66 -31.16 -35.73
CA TYR A 68 36.06 -29.87 -35.17
C TYR A 68 35.98 -28.72 -36.20
N TYR A 69 35.78 -27.52 -35.68
CA TYR A 69 35.83 -26.26 -36.41
C TYR A 69 37.18 -25.58 -36.14
N ILE A 70 38.02 -25.41 -37.16
CA ILE A 70 39.35 -24.81 -37.04
C ILE A 70 39.27 -23.32 -37.37
N MET A 71 39.61 -22.48 -36.41
CA MET A 71 39.77 -21.04 -36.59
C MET A 71 41.21 -20.73 -37.05
N HIS A 72 41.34 -20.21 -38.27
CA HIS A 72 42.57 -19.68 -38.80
C HIS A 72 42.62 -18.16 -38.65
N THR A 73 43.72 -17.60 -38.14
CA THR A 73 43.95 -16.16 -38.16
C THR A 73 45.09 -15.86 -39.14
N LYS A 74 44.75 -15.24 -40.27
CA LYS A 74 45.63 -15.08 -41.43
C LYS A 74 45.93 -13.61 -41.73
N ILE A 75 47.15 -13.35 -42.21
CA ILE A 75 47.50 -12.16 -42.99
C ILE A 75 47.80 -12.61 -44.42
N GLY A 76 46.91 -12.26 -45.36
CA GLY A 76 46.95 -12.84 -46.70
C GLY A 76 46.73 -14.34 -46.64
N ASP A 77 47.68 -15.12 -47.17
CA ASP A 77 47.64 -16.59 -47.18
C ASP A 77 48.45 -17.25 -46.04
N VAL A 78 49.03 -16.44 -45.14
CA VAL A 78 49.90 -16.94 -44.06
C VAL A 78 49.16 -16.91 -42.73
N ASP A 79 49.06 -18.07 -42.08
CA ASP A 79 48.60 -18.17 -40.70
C ASP A 79 49.61 -17.48 -39.77
N ILE A 80 49.15 -16.45 -39.07
CA ILE A 80 49.99 -15.66 -38.14
C ILE A 80 49.89 -16.14 -36.69
N ALA A 81 49.03 -17.12 -36.44
CA ALA A 81 48.79 -17.74 -35.16
C ALA A 81 48.49 -19.23 -35.34
N THR A 82 48.73 -20.03 -34.30
CA THR A 82 48.36 -21.44 -34.29
C THR A 82 46.84 -21.57 -34.45
N PRO A 83 46.35 -22.37 -35.41
CA PRO A 83 44.91 -22.54 -35.60
C PRO A 83 44.25 -23.15 -34.36
N TYR A 84 43.12 -22.60 -33.96
CA TYR A 84 42.39 -23.02 -32.76
C TYR A 84 41.24 -23.97 -33.12
N LEU A 85 41.11 -25.08 -32.37
CA LEU A 85 40.09 -26.10 -32.58
C LEU A 85 38.88 -25.83 -31.67
N MET A 86 37.71 -25.64 -32.26
CA MET A 86 36.44 -25.51 -31.55
C MET A 86 35.58 -26.75 -31.75
N THR A 87 34.90 -27.16 -30.69
CA THR A 87 33.78 -28.10 -30.77
C THR A 87 32.57 -27.42 -31.43
N GLU A 88 31.60 -28.21 -31.89
CA GLU A 88 30.34 -27.69 -32.47
C GLU A 88 29.61 -26.73 -31.50
N LYS A 89 29.60 -27.07 -30.21
CA LYS A 89 28.93 -26.27 -29.18
C LYS A 89 29.61 -24.90 -29.02
N GLU A 90 30.94 -24.88 -28.98
CA GLU A 90 31.75 -23.67 -28.85
C GLU A 90 31.58 -22.75 -30.07
N TYR A 91 31.62 -23.33 -31.28
CA TYR A 91 31.40 -22.59 -32.52
C TYR A 91 30.00 -21.96 -32.59
N ARG A 92 28.95 -22.70 -32.22
CA ARG A 92 27.58 -22.19 -32.18
C ARG A 92 27.43 -20.99 -31.25
N GLN A 93 28.02 -21.06 -30.06
CA GLN A 93 27.97 -19.99 -29.09
C GLN A 93 28.76 -18.76 -29.56
N TRP A 94 29.98 -18.96 -30.09
CA TRP A 94 30.78 -17.87 -30.65
C TRP A 94 30.08 -17.17 -31.84
N SER A 95 29.47 -17.95 -32.74
CA SER A 95 28.73 -17.42 -33.90
C SER A 95 27.53 -16.58 -33.48
N ALA A 96 26.79 -17.02 -32.45
CA ALA A 96 25.68 -16.26 -31.89
C ALA A 96 26.12 -14.91 -31.30
N ASP A 97 27.24 -14.89 -30.57
CA ASP A 97 27.79 -13.67 -29.99
C ASP A 97 28.26 -12.67 -31.06
N GLN A 98 28.87 -13.15 -32.14
CA GLN A 98 29.26 -12.29 -33.28
C GLN A 98 28.05 -11.71 -34.00
N ALA A 99 27.01 -12.52 -34.23
CA ALA A 99 25.76 -12.05 -34.84
C ALA A 99 25.09 -10.96 -33.99
N MET A 100 25.07 -11.14 -32.67
CA MET A 100 24.53 -10.15 -31.73
C MET A 100 25.35 -8.84 -31.75
N LYS A 101 26.68 -8.92 -31.72
CA LYS A 101 27.56 -7.74 -31.83
C LYS A 101 27.34 -6.98 -33.14
N ALA A 102 27.27 -7.69 -34.26
CA ALA A 102 27.01 -7.09 -35.57
C ALA A 102 25.66 -6.38 -35.63
N TYR A 103 24.60 -7.01 -35.10
CA TYR A 103 23.27 -6.40 -35.00
C TYR A 103 23.28 -5.08 -34.23
N TRP A 104 23.94 -5.04 -33.07
CA TRP A 104 24.03 -3.82 -32.27
C TRP A 104 24.88 -2.73 -32.93
N GLN A 105 25.97 -3.09 -33.62
CA GLN A 105 26.79 -2.14 -34.38
C GLN A 105 25.98 -1.50 -35.52
N THR A 106 25.19 -2.28 -36.26
CA THR A 106 24.30 -1.75 -37.30
C THR A 106 23.25 -0.80 -36.69
N LYS A 107 22.64 -1.17 -35.56
CA LYS A 107 21.66 -0.31 -34.89
C LYS A 107 22.25 1.01 -34.39
N ILE A 108 23.48 1.01 -33.89
CA ILE A 108 24.18 2.23 -33.48
C ILE A 108 24.50 3.11 -34.71
N GLY A 109 24.97 2.51 -35.81
CA GLY A 109 25.28 3.23 -37.05
C GLY A 109 24.05 3.87 -37.73
N GLU A 110 22.88 3.21 -37.67
CA GLU A 110 21.59 3.75 -38.13
C GLU A 110 21.16 4.99 -37.34
N VAL A 111 21.54 5.09 -36.07
CA VAL A 111 21.25 6.25 -35.20
C VAL A 111 22.18 7.42 -35.54
N GLU A 112 23.44 7.18 -35.91
CA GLU A 112 24.40 8.26 -36.22
C GLU A 112 24.20 8.93 -37.59
N HIS A 113 23.70 8.20 -38.61
CA HIS A 113 23.61 8.71 -39.99
C HIS A 113 22.40 9.63 -40.29
N ASN A 114 21.48 9.85 -39.33
CA ASN A 114 20.30 10.69 -39.52
C ASN A 114 20.55 12.18 -39.16
N ASN A 115 21.60 12.80 -39.69
CA ASN A 115 22.05 14.14 -39.27
C ASN A 115 21.83 15.31 -40.25
N GLU A 116 21.12 15.15 -41.37
CA GLU A 116 21.04 16.22 -42.38
C GLU A 116 19.80 17.13 -42.38
N ARG A 117 18.79 16.88 -41.54
CA ARG A 117 17.80 17.90 -41.12
C ARG A 117 17.35 17.54 -39.71
N LYS A 118 17.75 18.31 -38.70
CA LYS A 118 17.38 18.06 -37.30
C LYS A 118 15.86 18.08 -37.14
N PHE A 119 15.25 16.91 -37.22
CA PHE A 119 13.85 16.68 -36.89
C PHE A 119 13.74 16.81 -35.38
N ASP A 120 13.32 17.98 -34.90
CA ASP A 120 13.12 18.21 -33.48
C ASP A 120 11.73 17.71 -33.10
N ILE A 121 11.67 16.55 -32.42
CA ILE A 121 10.44 15.98 -31.90
C ILE A 121 9.72 16.90 -30.89
N THR A 122 10.40 17.94 -30.40
CA THR A 122 9.86 18.90 -29.43
C THR A 122 9.34 20.21 -30.03
N ASP A 123 9.74 20.61 -31.26
CA ASP A 123 9.22 21.80 -31.98
C ASP A 123 9.12 21.55 -33.49
N MET A 124 8.06 20.87 -33.91
CA MET A 124 7.80 20.57 -35.32
C MET A 124 7.06 21.72 -36.02
N LYS A 125 7.55 22.13 -37.21
CA LYS A 125 6.95 23.19 -38.01
C LYS A 125 6.62 22.70 -39.42
N PHE A 126 5.38 22.92 -39.87
CA PHE A 126 4.90 22.54 -41.19
C PHE A 126 4.25 23.73 -41.90
N ASN A 127 4.50 23.85 -43.20
CA ASN A 127 3.83 24.87 -44.03
C ASN A 127 2.43 24.37 -44.45
N ILE A 128 1.41 25.23 -44.36
CA ILE A 128 0.01 24.87 -44.60
C ILE A 128 -0.55 25.28 -45.97
N GLY A 129 0.27 25.90 -46.83
CA GLY A 129 -0.11 26.19 -48.22
C GLY A 129 -1.44 26.97 -48.33
N PRO A 130 -2.43 26.51 -49.14
CA PRO A 130 -3.68 27.25 -49.36
C PRO A 130 -4.58 27.38 -48.12
N ALA A 131 -4.33 26.63 -47.05
CA ALA A 131 -5.09 26.71 -45.81
C ALA A 131 -4.79 27.97 -44.96
N ASP A 132 -3.72 28.72 -45.28
CA ASP A 132 -3.42 30.04 -44.68
C ASP A 132 -4.61 31.01 -44.80
N LYS A 133 -5.46 30.88 -45.85
CA LYS A 133 -6.64 31.74 -46.05
C LYS A 133 -7.72 31.55 -44.98
N VAL A 134 -7.76 30.37 -44.34
CA VAL A 134 -8.79 30.00 -43.35
C VAL A 134 -8.27 30.17 -41.93
N PHE A 135 -7.01 29.79 -41.68
CA PHE A 135 -6.42 29.74 -40.34
C PHE A 135 -5.44 30.90 -40.04
N GLY A 136 -5.16 31.75 -41.03
CA GLY A 136 -4.25 32.89 -40.93
C GLY A 136 -2.77 32.50 -41.11
N PRO A 137 -1.88 33.51 -41.20
CA PRO A 137 -0.46 33.28 -41.47
C PRO A 137 0.22 32.60 -40.26
N GLY A 138 1.12 31.65 -40.51
CA GLY A 138 1.96 31.07 -39.45
C GLY A 138 2.21 29.57 -39.53
N GLY A 139 1.55 28.84 -40.44
CA GLY A 139 1.75 27.39 -40.58
C GLY A 139 1.22 26.57 -39.40
N VAL A 140 1.58 25.28 -39.36
CA VAL A 140 1.39 24.44 -38.17
C VAL A 140 2.67 24.45 -37.36
N GLN A 141 2.55 24.74 -36.07
CA GLN A 141 3.61 24.54 -35.09
C GLN A 141 3.12 23.58 -34.01
N LEU A 142 3.87 22.52 -33.74
CA LEU A 142 3.61 21.60 -32.63
C LEU A 142 4.79 21.61 -31.67
N LYS A 143 4.53 22.06 -30.44
CA LYS A 143 5.49 22.01 -29.33
C LYS A 143 5.11 20.91 -28.36
N MET A 144 6.06 20.07 -28.00
CA MET A 144 5.88 18.99 -27.02
C MET A 144 6.93 19.14 -25.92
N GLN A 145 6.48 19.14 -24.67
CA GLN A 145 7.32 19.35 -23.48
C GLN A 145 6.88 18.38 -22.39
N GLY A 146 7.82 17.77 -21.67
CA GLY A 146 7.48 16.85 -20.60
C GLY A 146 8.48 15.70 -20.44
N SER A 147 8.09 14.74 -19.62
CA SER A 147 8.79 13.48 -19.42
C SER A 147 7.81 12.31 -19.54
N ALA A 148 8.33 11.18 -20.01
CA ALA A 148 7.62 9.91 -19.98
C ALA A 148 8.62 8.88 -19.45
N GLU A 149 8.33 8.35 -18.26
CA GLU A 149 9.05 7.25 -17.65
C GLU A 149 8.17 6.01 -17.71
N LEU A 150 8.73 4.93 -18.26
CA LEU A 150 8.08 3.64 -18.38
C LEU A 150 8.92 2.64 -17.60
N LEU A 151 8.35 2.11 -16.52
CA LEU A 151 8.98 1.17 -15.62
C LEU A 151 8.48 -0.23 -15.97
N PHE A 152 9.38 -1.06 -16.47
CA PHE A 152 9.11 -2.47 -16.76
C PHE A 152 9.78 -3.33 -15.69
N GLY A 153 8.98 -4.08 -14.95
CA GLY A 153 9.43 -5.01 -13.92
C GLY A 153 8.93 -6.41 -14.21
N PHE A 154 9.69 -7.41 -13.77
CA PHE A 154 9.22 -8.79 -13.72
C PHE A 154 9.38 -9.28 -12.29
N LYS A 155 8.26 -9.61 -11.65
CA LYS A 155 8.20 -10.10 -10.27
C LYS A 155 7.90 -11.59 -10.29
N HIS A 156 8.86 -12.38 -9.88
CA HIS A 156 8.69 -13.81 -9.62
C HIS A 156 8.50 -14.01 -8.12
N GLN A 157 7.39 -14.61 -7.72
CA GLN A 157 7.11 -14.96 -6.32
C GLN A 157 6.85 -16.45 -6.20
N TYR A 158 7.66 -17.10 -5.36
CA TYR A 158 7.44 -18.49 -4.96
C TYR A 158 6.94 -18.54 -3.51
N ILE A 159 5.79 -19.18 -3.28
CA ILE A 159 5.20 -19.38 -1.95
C ILE A 159 5.28 -20.86 -1.60
N ASP A 160 6.14 -21.22 -0.64
CA ASP A 160 6.28 -22.61 -0.19
C ASP A 160 5.21 -22.99 0.83
N ASN A 161 3.93 -22.87 0.45
CA ASN A 161 2.80 -23.27 1.28
C ASN A 161 2.23 -24.60 0.78
N PRO A 162 2.31 -25.69 1.57
CA PRO A 162 1.78 -26.99 1.19
C PRO A 162 0.27 -26.99 0.91
N ALA A 163 -0.49 -26.06 1.52
CA ALA A 163 -1.92 -25.90 1.29
C ALA A 163 -2.27 -25.32 -0.09
N LEU A 164 -1.30 -24.68 -0.76
CA LEU A 164 -1.47 -24.20 -2.13
C LEU A 164 -1.11 -25.31 -3.14
N THR A 165 -1.84 -25.36 -4.25
CA THR A 165 -1.48 -26.24 -5.38
C THR A 165 -0.12 -25.85 -5.94
N GLN A 166 0.62 -26.82 -6.50
CA GLN A 166 1.96 -26.57 -7.06
C GLN A 166 1.97 -25.45 -8.12
N HIS A 167 0.88 -25.30 -8.89
CA HIS A 167 0.76 -24.21 -9.85
C HIS A 167 0.59 -22.84 -9.17
N SER A 168 -0.22 -22.75 -8.11
CA SER A 168 -0.45 -21.51 -7.37
C SER A 168 0.73 -21.09 -6.48
N ARG A 169 1.72 -21.95 -6.26
CA ARG A 169 2.95 -21.61 -5.53
C ARG A 169 3.90 -20.75 -6.35
N ASN A 170 3.80 -20.77 -7.67
CA ASN A 170 4.66 -20.01 -8.57
C ASN A 170 3.84 -18.92 -9.27
N ASN A 171 4.09 -17.65 -8.92
CA ASN A 171 3.43 -16.50 -9.51
C ASN A 171 4.43 -15.63 -10.26
N ASN A 172 4.15 -15.38 -11.55
CA ASN A 172 4.96 -14.54 -12.42
C ASN A 172 4.13 -13.32 -12.82
N ILE A 173 4.47 -12.15 -12.28
CA ILE A 173 3.78 -10.91 -12.56
C ILE A 173 4.69 -10.03 -13.40
N PHE A 174 4.24 -9.70 -14.60
CA PHE A 174 4.80 -8.58 -15.36
C PHE A 174 4.24 -7.28 -14.76
N ASP A 175 5.13 -6.44 -14.28
CA ASP A 175 4.81 -5.16 -13.67
C ASP A 175 5.12 -4.05 -14.67
N PHE A 176 4.14 -3.20 -14.93
CA PHE A 176 4.25 -2.12 -15.88
C PHE A 176 3.66 -0.86 -15.26
N ASP A 177 4.53 0.12 -15.01
CA ASP A 177 4.17 1.40 -14.41
C ASP A 177 4.54 2.55 -15.35
N GLU A 178 3.56 3.42 -15.62
CA GLU A 178 3.68 4.55 -16.55
C GLU A 178 3.62 5.88 -15.80
N LYS A 179 4.71 6.64 -15.87
CA LYS A 179 4.81 8.00 -15.32
C LYS A 179 4.99 8.99 -16.45
N ILE A 180 3.87 9.42 -17.03
CA ILE A 180 3.85 10.34 -18.16
C ILE A 180 3.37 11.70 -17.66
N GLN A 181 4.22 12.71 -17.84
CA GLN A 181 3.91 14.12 -17.63
C GLN A 181 4.20 14.87 -18.94
N LEU A 182 3.19 15.00 -19.80
CA LEU A 182 3.32 15.54 -21.15
C LEU A 182 2.43 16.78 -21.33
N SER A 183 2.99 17.83 -21.93
CA SER A 183 2.29 19.03 -22.38
C SER A 183 2.55 19.25 -23.87
N VAL A 184 1.48 19.30 -24.64
CA VAL A 184 1.49 19.50 -26.09
C VAL A 184 0.75 20.79 -26.41
N ASN A 185 1.44 21.71 -27.10
CA ASN A 185 0.85 22.93 -27.64
C ASN A 185 0.97 22.94 -29.17
N GLY A 186 -0.16 22.77 -29.85
CA GLY A 186 -0.30 22.93 -31.29
C GLY A 186 -0.88 24.29 -31.64
N LYS A 187 -0.30 25.01 -32.60
CA LYS A 187 -0.86 26.23 -33.20
C LYS A 187 -0.99 26.04 -34.70
N VAL A 188 -2.10 26.47 -35.27
CA VAL A 188 -2.32 26.50 -36.72
C VAL A 188 -2.70 27.93 -37.09
N GLY A 189 -1.79 28.63 -37.77
CA GLY A 189 -1.89 30.05 -38.07
C GLY A 189 -2.05 30.92 -36.82
N ASP A 190 -2.92 31.91 -36.89
CA ASP A 190 -3.26 32.81 -35.76
C ASP A 190 -4.59 32.47 -35.08
N LYS A 191 -5.43 31.63 -35.71
CA LYS A 191 -6.80 31.36 -35.25
C LYS A 191 -6.97 30.11 -34.40
N LEU A 192 -6.17 29.05 -34.59
CA LEU A 192 -6.40 27.76 -33.93
C LEU A 192 -5.27 27.40 -32.98
N ASN A 193 -5.61 27.06 -31.74
CA ASN A 193 -4.69 26.64 -30.70
C ASN A 193 -5.22 25.36 -30.03
N PHE A 194 -4.42 24.32 -30.05
CA PHE A 194 -4.66 23.02 -29.42
C PHE A 194 -3.71 22.87 -28.24
N ASN A 195 -4.24 22.59 -27.06
CA ASN A 195 -3.46 22.30 -25.87
C ASN A 195 -3.87 20.93 -25.34
N MET A 196 -2.90 20.08 -25.03
CA MET A 196 -3.13 18.79 -24.40
C MET A 196 -2.13 18.61 -23.28
N ASN A 197 -2.61 18.49 -22.05
CA ASN A 197 -1.80 18.10 -20.90
C ASN A 197 -2.24 16.70 -20.47
N TYR A 198 -1.29 15.80 -20.35
CA TYR A 198 -1.48 14.42 -19.92
C TYR A 198 -0.57 14.13 -18.74
N ASN A 199 -1.15 13.81 -17.59
CA ASN A 199 -0.39 13.49 -16.36
C ASN A 199 -0.96 12.24 -15.69
N THR A 200 -0.24 11.10 -15.79
CA THR A 200 -0.69 9.82 -15.22
C THR A 200 -0.72 9.82 -13.69
N GLU A 201 0.01 10.72 -13.03
CA GLU A 201 0.07 10.84 -11.56
C GLU A 201 -1.05 11.73 -10.98
N SER A 202 -1.89 12.34 -11.83
CA SER A 202 -2.97 13.21 -11.35
C SER A 202 -4.10 12.42 -10.70
N SER A 203 -4.56 12.86 -9.52
CA SER A 203 -5.68 12.25 -8.80
C SER A 203 -7.05 12.53 -9.45
N PHE A 204 -7.17 13.59 -10.24
CA PHE A 204 -8.43 13.96 -10.91
C PHE A 204 -8.35 13.69 -12.41
N ASP A 205 -9.36 12.98 -12.95
CA ASP A 205 -9.48 12.65 -14.37
C ASP A 205 -9.43 13.88 -15.28
N PHE A 206 -10.05 15.01 -14.85
CA PHE A 206 -10.03 16.27 -15.58
C PHE A 206 -8.62 16.84 -15.76
N ASP A 207 -7.76 16.67 -14.75
CA ASP A 207 -6.37 17.13 -14.78
C ASP A 207 -5.44 16.09 -15.43
N ARG A 208 -5.79 14.80 -15.35
CA ARG A 208 -5.06 13.70 -16.02
C ARG A 208 -5.09 13.86 -17.54
N GLN A 209 -6.20 14.31 -18.10
CA GLN A 209 -6.39 14.44 -19.55
C GLN A 209 -7.03 15.80 -19.90
N ASN A 210 -6.26 16.88 -19.76
CA ASN A 210 -6.74 18.20 -20.12
C ASN A 210 -6.51 18.45 -21.62
N ILE A 211 -7.56 18.34 -22.42
CA ILE A 211 -7.53 18.56 -23.87
C ILE A 211 -8.36 19.79 -24.17
N LYS A 212 -7.79 20.79 -24.82
CA LYS A 212 -8.48 22.03 -25.18
C LYS A 212 -8.11 22.47 -26.58
N LEU A 213 -9.08 22.38 -27.48
CA LEU A 213 -9.05 23.04 -28.78
C LEU A 213 -9.72 24.42 -28.64
N ASN A 214 -9.08 25.46 -29.16
CA ASN A 214 -9.59 26.83 -29.14
C ASN A 214 -9.41 27.47 -30.51
N TYR A 215 -10.52 27.78 -31.16
CA TYR A 215 -10.56 28.65 -32.32
C TYR A 215 -10.96 30.06 -31.88
N LYS A 216 -10.19 31.07 -32.31
CA LYS A 216 -10.48 32.48 -32.10
C LYS A 216 -10.78 33.15 -33.45
N GLY A 217 -11.97 33.71 -33.56
CA GLY A 217 -12.34 34.58 -34.67
C GLY A 217 -11.66 35.94 -34.56
N LYS A 218 -11.64 36.68 -35.68
CA LYS A 218 -11.24 38.09 -35.69
C LYS A 218 -12.36 38.96 -35.12
N GLU A 219 -12.07 40.24 -34.87
CA GLU A 219 -13.02 41.18 -34.26
C GLU A 219 -14.35 41.27 -35.04
N ASP A 220 -14.28 41.20 -36.37
CA ASP A 220 -15.43 41.27 -37.28
C ASP A 220 -16.17 39.92 -37.47
N ASP A 221 -15.66 38.82 -36.92
CA ASP A 221 -16.27 37.49 -37.09
C ASP A 221 -17.45 37.31 -36.11
N ILE A 222 -18.59 36.78 -36.57
CA ILE A 222 -19.73 36.44 -35.69
C ILE A 222 -19.30 35.41 -34.63
N ILE A 223 -18.51 34.43 -35.02
CA ILE A 223 -17.95 33.40 -34.13
C ILE A 223 -16.69 33.98 -33.49
N GLN A 224 -16.80 34.44 -32.25
CA GLN A 224 -15.68 35.00 -31.50
C GLN A 224 -14.77 33.92 -30.95
N SER A 225 -15.35 32.84 -30.40
CA SER A 225 -14.59 31.66 -30.03
C SER A 225 -15.38 30.37 -30.15
N LEU A 226 -14.66 29.29 -30.46
CA LEU A 226 -15.15 27.93 -30.41
C LEU A 226 -14.13 27.09 -29.65
N GLU A 227 -14.52 26.59 -28.48
CA GLU A 227 -13.70 25.75 -27.63
C GLU A 227 -14.26 24.33 -27.61
N ALA A 228 -13.40 23.31 -27.63
CA ALA A 228 -13.78 21.91 -27.50
C ALA A 228 -12.83 21.17 -26.55
N GLY A 229 -13.38 20.21 -25.78
CA GLY A 229 -12.68 19.46 -24.73
C GLY A 229 -12.95 20.06 -23.35
N ASN A 230 -11.92 20.27 -22.54
CA ASN A 230 -11.98 20.84 -21.20
C ASN A 230 -12.35 22.34 -21.28
N VAL A 231 -13.63 22.62 -21.02
CA VAL A 231 -14.21 23.96 -21.04
C VAL A 231 -14.71 24.36 -19.66
N SER A 232 -14.90 25.66 -19.46
CA SER A 232 -15.51 26.21 -18.25
C SER A 232 -16.48 27.32 -18.62
N MET A 233 -17.52 27.45 -17.82
CA MET A 233 -18.53 28.50 -17.98
C MET A 233 -18.66 29.22 -16.66
N ASN A 234 -17.99 30.37 -16.54
CA ASN A 234 -18.13 31.24 -15.39
C ASN A 234 -19.29 32.22 -15.67
N LEU A 235 -20.33 32.18 -14.85
CA LEU A 235 -21.46 33.11 -14.90
C LEU A 235 -21.36 34.10 -13.75
N ASN A 236 -21.68 35.37 -14.02
CA ASN A 236 -21.71 36.42 -13.00
C ASN A 236 -23.00 36.44 -12.16
N SER A 237 -23.73 35.31 -12.10
CA SER A 237 -25.00 35.19 -11.38
C SER A 237 -24.79 34.45 -10.05
N SER A 238 -25.38 34.95 -8.97
CA SER A 238 -25.37 34.30 -7.66
C SER A 238 -26.37 33.13 -7.58
N LEU A 239 -27.46 33.19 -8.35
CA LEU A 239 -28.52 32.19 -8.39
C LEU A 239 -28.17 31.00 -9.29
N ILE A 240 -27.56 31.28 -10.44
CA ILE A 240 -27.12 30.27 -11.40
C ILE A 240 -25.61 30.31 -11.44
N ARG A 241 -24.99 29.43 -10.66
CA ARG A 241 -23.53 29.27 -10.66
C ARG A 241 -23.13 28.49 -11.91
N GLY A 242 -22.21 29.07 -12.66
CA GLY A 242 -21.62 28.38 -13.79
C GLY A 242 -20.76 27.20 -13.33
N SER A 243 -20.73 26.13 -14.13
CA SER A 243 -19.99 24.91 -13.80
C SER A 243 -18.54 25.00 -14.27
N GLN A 244 -17.65 24.43 -13.46
CA GLN A 244 -16.22 24.33 -13.71
C GLN A 244 -15.86 22.86 -13.94
N ALA A 245 -14.83 22.61 -14.74
CA ALA A 245 -14.39 21.28 -15.17
C ALA A 245 -15.44 20.51 -15.99
N LEU A 246 -15.73 21.02 -17.18
CA LEU A 246 -16.67 20.43 -18.13
C LEU A 246 -15.91 19.85 -19.33
N PHE A 247 -16.36 18.72 -19.86
CA PHE A 247 -15.85 18.19 -21.13
C PHE A 247 -16.92 18.32 -22.22
N GLY A 248 -16.68 19.13 -23.25
CA GLY A 248 -17.67 19.39 -24.28
C GLY A 248 -17.29 20.48 -25.26
N ILE A 249 -18.29 21.10 -25.88
CA ILE A 249 -18.15 22.15 -26.88
C ILE A 249 -18.77 23.44 -26.33
N LYS A 250 -18.02 24.54 -26.41
CA LYS A 250 -18.45 25.88 -26.03
C LYS A 250 -18.27 26.83 -27.21
N THR A 251 -19.31 27.59 -27.55
CA THR A 251 -19.25 28.60 -28.61
C THR A 251 -19.71 29.96 -28.09
N ASN A 252 -18.96 31.00 -28.47
CA ASN A 252 -19.29 32.39 -28.19
C ASN A 252 -19.56 33.11 -29.52
N LEU A 253 -20.79 33.58 -29.69
CA LEU A 253 -21.26 34.31 -30.86
C LEU A 253 -21.55 35.76 -30.47
N LYS A 254 -21.14 36.73 -31.29
CA LYS A 254 -21.36 38.16 -31.06
C LYS A 254 -22.05 38.80 -32.25
N PHE A 255 -23.26 39.33 -32.03
CA PHE A 255 -24.06 40.07 -32.98
C PHE A 255 -24.12 41.54 -32.53
N GLY A 256 -23.09 42.31 -32.89
CA GLY A 256 -22.93 43.70 -32.43
C GLY A 256 -22.72 43.78 -30.90
N LYS A 257 -23.75 44.23 -30.17
CA LYS A 257 -23.75 44.30 -28.69
C LYS A 257 -24.37 43.07 -28.02
N PHE A 258 -24.97 42.17 -28.79
CA PHE A 258 -25.60 40.96 -28.26
C PHE A 258 -24.62 39.79 -28.32
N THR A 259 -24.37 39.14 -27.18
CA THR A 259 -23.45 37.99 -27.08
C THR A 259 -24.21 36.75 -26.66
N VAL A 260 -24.14 35.69 -27.45
CA VAL A 260 -24.68 34.37 -27.14
C VAL A 260 -23.52 33.45 -26.80
N GLN A 261 -23.53 32.89 -25.58
CA GLN A 261 -22.61 31.83 -25.19
C GLN A 261 -23.42 30.54 -25.08
N ALA A 262 -23.08 29.52 -25.87
CA ALA A 262 -23.72 28.22 -25.82
C ALA A 262 -22.70 27.15 -25.41
N LEU A 263 -23.12 26.22 -24.56
CA LEU A 263 -22.30 25.16 -24.01
C LEU A 263 -23.08 23.85 -24.06
N LEU A 264 -22.47 22.82 -24.63
CA LEU A 264 -22.94 21.44 -24.58
C LEU A 264 -21.81 20.59 -24.02
N SER A 265 -21.98 20.07 -22.81
CA SER A 265 -20.90 19.37 -22.11
C SER A 265 -21.39 18.34 -21.11
N GLN A 266 -20.53 17.35 -20.86
CA GLN A 266 -20.63 16.48 -19.70
C GLN A 266 -19.93 17.13 -18.51
N GLN A 267 -20.60 17.17 -17.36
CA GLN A 267 -20.03 17.68 -16.12
C GLN A 267 -19.29 16.57 -15.40
N ASN A 268 -17.99 16.77 -15.18
CA ASN A 268 -17.10 15.81 -14.49
C ASN A 268 -16.77 16.27 -13.06
N SER A 269 -17.60 17.13 -12.47
CA SER A 269 -17.41 17.70 -11.14
C SER A 269 -18.67 17.62 -10.30
N GLN A 270 -18.52 17.41 -8.98
CA GLN A 270 -19.62 17.46 -8.03
C GLN A 270 -19.41 18.65 -7.08
N SER A 271 -20.44 19.50 -6.96
CA SER A 271 -20.40 20.60 -5.99
C SER A 271 -20.63 20.05 -4.59
N GLN A 272 -19.66 20.24 -3.70
CA GLN A 272 -19.79 19.94 -2.28
C GLN A 272 -19.80 21.27 -1.50
N SER A 273 -20.82 21.49 -0.68
CA SER A 273 -20.90 22.66 0.19
C SER A 273 -20.52 22.27 1.61
N VAL A 274 -19.43 22.83 2.12
CA VAL A 274 -19.05 22.70 3.52
C VAL A 274 -19.52 23.93 4.29
N SER A 275 -20.20 23.72 5.41
CA SER A 275 -20.57 24.80 6.33
C SER A 275 -19.48 24.93 7.39
N SER A 276 -18.83 26.09 7.45
CA SER A 276 -17.86 26.45 8.48
C SER A 276 -18.44 27.59 9.30
N LYS A 277 -18.53 27.40 10.62
CA LYS A 277 -19.02 28.42 11.56
C LYS A 277 -17.95 28.63 12.62
N GLY A 278 -17.38 29.83 12.69
CA GLY A 278 -16.37 30.16 13.71
C GLY A 278 -14.99 29.54 13.48
N GLY A 279 -14.64 29.17 12.24
CA GLY A 279 -13.31 28.63 11.90
C GLY A 279 -13.16 27.11 12.05
N ALA A 280 -14.19 26.41 12.53
CA ALA A 280 -14.24 24.95 12.55
C ALA A 280 -15.21 24.42 11.48
N GLN A 281 -14.80 23.34 10.80
CA GLN A 281 -15.67 22.59 9.89
C GLN A 281 -16.63 21.74 10.74
N MET A 282 -17.93 21.97 10.58
CA MET A 282 -18.95 21.19 11.29
C MET A 282 -19.49 20.10 10.36
N THR A 283 -19.52 18.86 10.85
CA THR A 283 -20.18 17.74 10.17
C THR A 283 -21.44 17.41 10.94
N GLN A 284 -22.60 17.52 10.30
CA GLN A 284 -23.86 17.10 10.90
C GLN A 284 -23.89 15.58 10.98
N PHE A 285 -24.27 15.03 12.13
CA PHE A 285 -24.49 13.60 12.33
C PHE A 285 -25.90 13.37 12.87
N GLU A 286 -26.43 12.19 12.61
CA GLU A 286 -27.73 11.71 13.08
C GLU A 286 -27.52 10.29 13.60
N ILE A 287 -28.10 9.99 14.76
CA ILE A 287 -28.03 8.68 15.41
C ILE A 287 -29.47 8.27 15.70
N GLU A 288 -29.87 7.12 15.19
CA GLU A 288 -31.20 6.57 15.42
C GLU A 288 -31.31 6.02 16.85
N THR A 289 -32.53 5.97 17.40
CA THR A 289 -32.75 5.57 18.81
C THR A 289 -32.45 4.10 19.08
N ASP A 290 -32.44 3.26 18.05
CA ASP A 290 -32.09 1.84 18.05
C ASP A 290 -30.63 1.59 17.65
N ALA A 291 -29.89 2.61 17.20
CA ALA A 291 -28.47 2.52 16.85
C ALA A 291 -27.56 2.59 18.10
N TYR A 292 -27.78 1.67 19.05
CA TYR A 292 -26.93 1.54 20.24
C TYR A 292 -25.60 0.83 19.90
N ASP A 293 -24.55 1.13 20.67
CA ASP A 293 -23.23 0.49 20.50
C ASP A 293 -23.25 -0.91 21.15
N GLU A 294 -23.43 -1.94 20.31
CA GLU A 294 -23.58 -3.33 20.74
C GLU A 294 -22.25 -3.92 21.27
N ASN A 295 -22.33 -4.79 22.29
CA ASN A 295 -21.23 -5.59 22.81
C ASN A 295 -19.97 -4.79 23.21
N ARG A 296 -20.15 -3.54 23.65
CA ARG A 296 -19.06 -2.67 24.07
C ARG A 296 -19.14 -2.23 25.53
N HIS A 297 -20.35 -2.03 26.04
CA HIS A 297 -20.59 -1.46 27.36
C HIS A 297 -21.21 -2.51 28.27
N PHE A 298 -20.55 -2.80 29.39
CA PHE A 298 -20.97 -3.85 30.33
C PHE A 298 -20.98 -3.32 31.75
N PHE A 299 -22.06 -3.57 32.48
CA PHE A 299 -22.09 -3.40 33.94
C PHE A 299 -21.29 -4.53 34.60
N LEU A 300 -20.70 -4.25 35.76
CA LEU A 300 -19.90 -5.24 36.49
C LEU A 300 -20.75 -6.31 37.20
N SER A 301 -21.99 -5.98 37.54
CA SER A 301 -22.98 -6.85 38.18
C SER A 301 -24.38 -6.24 38.02
N HIS A 302 -25.43 -7.04 38.20
CA HIS A 302 -26.81 -6.56 38.19
C HIS A 302 -27.08 -5.49 39.24
N TRP A 303 -26.40 -5.52 40.39
CA TRP A 303 -26.54 -4.49 41.41
C TRP A 303 -26.14 -3.09 40.91
N PHE A 304 -25.08 -2.99 40.10
CA PHE A 304 -24.65 -1.72 39.50
C PHE A 304 -25.66 -1.21 38.48
N ARG A 305 -26.21 -2.11 37.66
CA ARG A 305 -27.27 -1.79 36.70
C ARG A 305 -28.51 -1.24 37.41
N ASP A 306 -29.02 -1.93 38.42
CA ASP A 306 -30.23 -1.55 39.15
C ASP A 306 -30.11 -0.24 39.95
N ASN A 307 -28.86 0.17 40.25
CA ASN A 307 -28.57 1.41 40.95
C ASN A 307 -28.11 2.56 40.02
N TYR A 308 -27.97 2.30 38.72
CA TYR A 308 -27.42 3.24 37.75
C TYR A 308 -28.30 4.50 37.62
N GLU A 309 -29.59 4.34 37.36
CA GLU A 309 -30.52 5.46 37.19
C GLU A 309 -30.67 6.28 38.48
N LYS A 310 -30.70 5.60 39.63
CA LYS A 310 -30.76 6.24 40.95
C LYS A 310 -29.54 7.10 41.21
N SER A 311 -28.36 6.58 40.86
CA SER A 311 -27.08 7.28 41.04
C SER A 311 -26.93 8.50 40.11
N MET A 312 -27.60 8.49 38.95
CA MET A 312 -27.55 9.57 37.96
C MET A 312 -28.73 10.54 38.01
N ALA A 313 -29.67 10.38 38.94
CA ALA A 313 -30.86 11.23 39.01
C ALA A 313 -30.55 12.72 39.25
N GLN A 314 -29.37 13.07 39.76
CA GLN A 314 -28.98 14.43 40.14
C GLN A 314 -27.69 14.91 39.45
N LEU A 315 -27.59 14.74 38.12
CA LEU A 315 -26.47 15.26 37.33
C LEU A 315 -26.24 16.77 37.58
N PRO A 316 -24.99 17.23 37.74
CA PRO A 316 -23.73 16.52 37.49
C PRO A 316 -23.18 15.69 38.68
N TYR A 317 -23.87 15.67 39.82
CA TYR A 317 -23.43 14.90 41.00
C TYR A 317 -23.87 13.43 40.89
N ILE A 318 -22.91 12.50 41.02
CA ILE A 318 -23.17 11.05 40.96
C ILE A 318 -23.35 10.52 42.39
N ALA A 319 -24.58 10.17 42.76
CA ALA A 319 -24.97 9.75 44.11
C ALA A 319 -24.83 8.23 44.35
N SER A 320 -23.76 7.61 43.83
CA SER A 320 -23.53 6.15 43.96
C SER A 320 -22.92 5.76 45.31
N GLY A 321 -21.94 6.54 45.80
CA GLY A 321 -21.17 6.19 47.01
C GLY A 321 -20.21 5.00 46.85
N VAL A 322 -20.10 4.46 45.63
CA VAL A 322 -19.16 3.38 45.27
C VAL A 322 -17.86 3.97 44.72
N THR A 323 -16.74 3.31 45.03
CA THR A 323 -15.47 3.56 44.34
C THR A 323 -14.76 2.24 44.08
N ILE A 324 -14.62 1.88 42.81
CA ILE A 324 -13.84 0.71 42.38
C ILE A 324 -12.35 1.01 42.54
N LYS A 325 -11.67 0.16 43.31
CA LYS A 325 -10.24 0.29 43.64
C LYS A 325 -9.36 -0.48 42.67
N ARG A 326 -9.80 -1.68 42.30
CA ARG A 326 -9.05 -2.58 41.42
C ARG A 326 -10.01 -3.32 40.51
N ILE A 327 -9.58 -3.55 39.27
CA ILE A 327 -10.28 -4.40 38.30
C ILE A 327 -9.27 -5.13 37.43
N GLU A 328 -9.55 -6.39 37.11
CA GLU A 328 -8.91 -7.15 36.06
C GLU A 328 -9.99 -7.57 35.06
N VAL A 329 -9.75 -7.33 33.78
CA VAL A 329 -10.69 -7.63 32.71
C VAL A 329 -10.02 -8.62 31.77
N TRP A 330 -10.63 -9.77 31.56
CA TRP A 330 -10.07 -10.88 30.80
C TRP A 330 -10.96 -11.20 29.61
N VAL A 331 -10.34 -11.48 28.46
CA VAL A 331 -11.04 -11.83 27.22
C VAL A 331 -10.46 -13.08 26.58
N THR A 332 -11.28 -13.83 25.83
CA THR A 332 -10.81 -14.96 25.01
C THR A 332 -9.69 -14.55 24.06
N ASN A 333 -8.63 -15.36 24.00
CA ASN A 333 -7.46 -15.07 23.18
C ASN A 333 -7.54 -15.70 21.79
N LYS A 334 -7.95 -14.93 20.79
CA LYS A 334 -7.98 -15.39 19.39
C LYS A 334 -6.67 -15.20 18.63
N ARG A 335 -5.79 -14.33 19.12
CA ARG A 335 -4.60 -13.88 18.38
C ARG A 335 -3.32 -14.67 18.73
N GLY A 336 -3.44 -15.71 19.56
CA GLY A 336 -2.32 -16.56 19.96
C GLY A 336 -1.21 -15.81 20.70
N ARG A 337 -1.53 -14.67 21.36
CA ARG A 337 -0.58 -13.91 22.17
C ARG A 337 -0.72 -14.34 23.62
N TYR A 338 0.25 -15.08 24.13
CA TYR A 338 0.18 -15.70 25.46
C TYR A 338 0.84 -14.89 26.58
N ASP A 339 1.15 -13.62 26.33
CA ASP A 339 1.73 -12.73 27.34
C ASP A 339 0.72 -12.57 28.49
N GLU A 340 1.09 -13.03 29.69
CA GLU A 340 0.24 -13.08 30.90
C GLU A 340 -1.06 -13.89 30.77
N ALA A 341 -1.10 -14.86 29.85
CA ALA A 341 -2.30 -15.68 29.66
C ALA A 341 -2.57 -16.61 30.85
N ARG A 342 -3.84 -16.72 31.24
CA ARG A 342 -4.30 -17.61 32.33
C ARG A 342 -5.52 -18.41 31.94
N ASN A 343 -5.67 -19.57 32.57
CA ASN A 343 -6.89 -20.35 32.47
C ASN A 343 -7.87 -19.82 33.52
N LEU A 344 -9.10 -19.55 33.10
CA LEU A 344 -10.15 -18.96 33.91
C LEU A 344 -11.44 -19.75 33.76
N ILE A 345 -12.27 -19.69 34.80
CA ILE A 345 -13.66 -20.16 34.75
C ILE A 345 -14.50 -18.95 35.16
N ALA A 346 -15.31 -18.47 34.22
CA ALA A 346 -16.23 -17.37 34.45
C ALA A 346 -17.58 -17.96 34.86
N PHE A 347 -18.16 -17.50 35.95
CA PHE A 347 -19.50 -17.89 36.40
C PHE A 347 -20.42 -16.68 36.27
N ALA A 348 -21.62 -16.88 35.73
CA ALA A 348 -22.58 -15.80 35.50
C ALA A 348 -23.13 -15.24 36.83
N ASP A 349 -23.46 -16.12 37.79
CA ASP A 349 -24.09 -15.74 39.06
C ASP A 349 -23.09 -15.39 40.17
N LEU A 350 -21.78 -15.30 39.87
CA LEU A 350 -20.77 -15.06 40.91
C LEU A 350 -20.95 -13.69 41.56
N GLY A 351 -21.21 -13.71 42.87
CA GLY A 351 -21.31 -12.50 43.68
C GLY A 351 -22.64 -11.76 43.56
N GLU A 352 -23.63 -12.32 42.85
CA GLU A 352 -25.00 -11.82 42.84
C GLU A 352 -25.72 -12.15 44.16
N ALA A 353 -26.22 -11.13 44.84
CA ALA A 353 -26.75 -11.24 46.21
C ALA A 353 -28.27 -11.44 46.30
N GLN A 354 -29.00 -11.17 45.22
CA GLN A 354 -30.46 -11.19 45.23
C GLN A 354 -30.96 -12.34 44.38
N SER A 355 -31.86 -13.17 44.92
CA SER A 355 -32.44 -14.32 44.21
C SER A 355 -33.06 -13.97 42.85
N LYS A 356 -33.52 -12.72 42.63
CA LYS A 356 -34.04 -12.25 41.32
C LYS A 356 -32.97 -12.07 40.21
N HIS A 357 -31.69 -12.06 40.58
CA HIS A 357 -30.54 -11.87 39.68
C HIS A 357 -29.66 -13.11 39.59
N ILE A 358 -29.94 -14.12 40.40
CA ILE A 358 -29.35 -15.43 40.30
C ILE A 358 -30.16 -16.20 39.25
N SER A 359 -29.51 -16.64 38.18
CA SER A 359 -30.15 -17.34 37.07
C SER A 359 -30.51 -18.78 37.43
N ASN A 360 -29.65 -19.47 38.19
CA ASN A 360 -29.84 -20.88 38.54
C ASN A 360 -30.35 -21.07 39.98
N ASP A 361 -31.46 -21.79 40.14
CA ASP A 361 -32.15 -22.02 41.42
C ASP A 361 -31.31 -22.79 42.46
N HIS A 362 -30.23 -23.44 42.05
CA HIS A 362 -29.30 -24.14 42.94
C HIS A 362 -28.53 -23.17 43.85
N TRP A 363 -28.19 -21.98 43.34
CA TRP A 363 -27.44 -21.00 44.12
C TRP A 363 -28.37 -20.22 45.04
N LEU A 364 -28.14 -20.31 46.35
CA LEU A 364 -28.97 -19.63 47.34
C LEU A 364 -28.31 -18.33 47.81
N GLU A 365 -29.12 -17.29 48.04
CA GLU A 365 -28.65 -16.04 48.65
C GLU A 365 -28.11 -16.28 50.07
N GLN A 366 -26.99 -15.62 50.40
CA GLN A 366 -26.31 -15.78 51.68
C GLN A 366 -26.21 -14.44 52.42
N GLY A 367 -26.84 -14.40 53.60
CA GLY A 367 -26.82 -13.23 54.48
C GLY A 367 -27.83 -12.14 54.12
N SER A 368 -27.61 -10.92 54.63
CA SER A 368 -28.50 -9.76 54.41
C SER A 368 -27.82 -8.61 53.65
N VAL A 369 -26.60 -8.83 53.18
CA VAL A 369 -25.84 -7.85 52.39
C VAL A 369 -26.32 -7.94 50.94
N ILE A 370 -26.79 -6.82 50.39
CA ILE A 370 -27.34 -6.76 49.02
C ILE A 370 -26.28 -6.35 47.98
N GLN A 371 -25.15 -5.84 48.43
CA GLN A 371 -24.02 -5.44 47.61
C GLN A 371 -23.32 -6.68 47.06
N PRO A 372 -22.78 -6.67 45.83
CA PRO A 372 -22.15 -7.85 45.24
C PRO A 372 -20.79 -8.15 45.88
N TYR A 373 -20.58 -9.40 46.29
CA TYR A 373 -19.34 -9.89 46.91
C TYR A 373 -19.25 -11.42 46.80
N ASN A 374 -18.05 -12.00 46.90
CA ASN A 374 -17.86 -13.45 46.70
C ASN A 374 -18.78 -14.34 47.55
N LYS A 375 -19.14 -13.93 48.77
CA LYS A 375 -20.03 -14.70 49.66
C LYS A 375 -21.48 -14.21 49.65
N ALA A 376 -21.88 -13.56 48.56
CA ALA A 376 -23.26 -13.10 48.38
C ALA A 376 -24.25 -14.26 48.18
N ASN A 377 -23.77 -15.37 47.63
CA ASN A 377 -24.52 -16.59 47.40
C ASN A 377 -23.65 -17.82 47.69
N THR A 378 -24.25 -19.01 47.63
CA THR A 378 -23.55 -20.28 47.92
C THR A 378 -22.52 -20.68 46.87
N LEU A 379 -22.56 -20.10 45.66
CA LEU A 379 -21.73 -20.48 44.50
C LEU A 379 -20.24 -20.51 44.82
N TYR A 380 -19.71 -19.41 45.36
CA TYR A 380 -18.26 -19.32 45.59
C TYR A 380 -17.77 -20.34 46.61
N GLU A 381 -18.52 -20.58 47.69
CA GLU A 381 -18.15 -21.53 48.75
C GLU A 381 -18.20 -22.98 48.22
N GLU A 382 -19.24 -23.33 47.46
CA GLU A 382 -19.39 -24.66 46.86
C GLU A 382 -18.31 -24.96 45.82
N ILE A 383 -18.01 -24.01 44.93
CA ILE A 383 -16.98 -24.19 43.89
C ILE A 383 -15.58 -24.26 44.49
N THR A 384 -15.28 -23.41 45.49
CA THR A 384 -13.96 -23.43 46.15
C THR A 384 -13.75 -24.65 47.04
N ALA A 385 -14.81 -25.31 47.50
CA ALA A 385 -14.75 -26.59 48.20
C ALA A 385 -14.35 -27.77 47.28
N MET A 386 -14.38 -27.59 45.96
CA MET A 386 -13.97 -28.60 44.97
C MET A 386 -12.55 -28.29 44.44
N PRO A 387 -11.47 -28.81 45.07
CA PRO A 387 -10.10 -28.42 44.72
C PRO A 387 -9.70 -28.75 43.28
N GLU A 388 -10.24 -29.83 42.70
CA GLU A 388 -9.95 -30.26 41.33
C GLU A 388 -10.53 -29.33 40.25
N VAL A 389 -11.47 -28.41 40.60
CA VAL A 389 -12.00 -27.42 39.64
C VAL A 389 -10.91 -26.49 39.12
N ARG A 390 -9.87 -26.22 39.94
CA ARG A 390 -8.73 -25.38 39.56
C ARG A 390 -7.77 -26.06 38.58
N ASN A 391 -7.86 -27.38 38.41
CA ASN A 391 -7.07 -28.11 37.42
C ASN A 391 -7.80 -28.11 36.08
N ILE A 392 -7.29 -27.33 35.12
CA ILE A 392 -7.93 -27.13 33.81
C ILE A 392 -8.24 -28.43 33.05
N GLN A 393 -7.43 -29.48 33.25
CA GLN A 393 -7.63 -30.79 32.61
C GLN A 393 -8.82 -31.56 33.22
N GLN A 394 -9.15 -31.28 34.48
CA GLN A 394 -10.24 -31.95 35.21
C GLN A 394 -11.49 -31.08 35.36
N THR A 395 -11.38 -29.76 35.16
CA THR A 395 -12.49 -28.79 35.28
C THR A 395 -13.78 -29.28 34.60
N ASN A 396 -13.69 -29.77 33.35
CA ASN A 396 -14.88 -30.25 32.64
C ASN A 396 -15.53 -31.45 33.32
N ALA A 397 -14.75 -32.40 33.84
CA ALA A 397 -15.27 -33.59 34.51
C ALA A 397 -15.90 -33.25 35.87
N VAL A 398 -15.29 -32.30 36.61
CA VAL A 398 -15.79 -31.87 37.90
C VAL A 398 -17.07 -31.03 37.74
N LEU A 399 -17.07 -30.05 36.85
CA LEU A 399 -18.26 -29.22 36.60
C LEU A 399 -19.39 -30.02 35.92
N ALA A 400 -19.08 -31.08 35.17
CA ALA A 400 -20.11 -31.99 34.68
C ALA A 400 -20.92 -32.67 35.81
N SER A 401 -20.37 -32.81 37.02
CA SER A 401 -21.14 -33.32 38.16
C SER A 401 -22.23 -32.35 38.63
N LEU A 402 -22.07 -31.06 38.35
CA LEU A 402 -23.06 -30.02 38.65
C LEU A 402 -24.23 -29.99 37.65
N SER A 403 -24.15 -30.72 36.55
CA SER A 403 -25.28 -30.91 35.62
C SER A 403 -26.50 -31.55 36.28
N ALA A 404 -26.31 -32.25 37.42
CA ALA A 404 -27.41 -32.77 38.23
C ALA A 404 -28.29 -31.66 38.86
N TYR A 405 -27.77 -30.44 38.92
CA TYR A 405 -28.45 -29.23 39.40
C TYR A 405 -28.76 -28.25 38.26
N ASP A 406 -28.85 -28.75 37.02
CA ASP A 406 -29.12 -27.95 35.81
C ASP A 406 -28.10 -26.83 35.55
N ILE A 407 -26.88 -26.94 36.08
CA ILE A 407 -25.78 -26.02 35.79
C ILE A 407 -25.11 -26.44 34.48
N VAL A 408 -25.17 -25.58 33.46
CA VAL A 408 -24.75 -25.87 32.08
C VAL A 408 -23.63 -24.95 31.62
N GLY A 409 -22.59 -25.54 31.02
CA GLY A 409 -21.51 -24.78 30.38
C GLY A 409 -21.99 -24.01 29.14
N GLY A 410 -21.55 -22.76 28.98
CA GLY A 410 -22.01 -21.82 27.96
C GLY A 410 -23.25 -21.00 28.36
N VAL A 411 -23.87 -21.32 29.50
CA VAL A 411 -24.99 -20.56 30.08
C VAL A 411 -24.61 -20.05 31.48
N ASP A 412 -24.34 -20.96 32.42
CA ASP A 412 -24.07 -20.61 33.81
C ASP A 412 -22.58 -20.39 34.09
N TYR A 413 -21.72 -21.07 33.33
CA TYR A 413 -20.28 -20.91 33.41
C TYR A 413 -19.61 -21.10 32.06
N GLU A 414 -18.42 -20.51 31.90
CA GLU A 414 -17.61 -20.66 30.70
C GLU A 414 -16.15 -20.88 31.06
N LYS A 415 -15.55 -21.92 30.47
CA LYS A 415 -14.14 -22.26 30.67
C LYS A 415 -13.31 -21.61 29.58
N ILE A 416 -12.45 -20.67 29.96
CA ILE A 416 -11.58 -19.97 29.02
C ILE A 416 -10.14 -20.44 29.22
N GLU A 417 -9.59 -21.09 28.19
CA GLU A 417 -8.18 -21.47 28.16
C GLU A 417 -7.34 -20.32 27.60
N SER A 418 -6.23 -20.01 28.27
CA SER A 418 -5.31 -18.94 27.87
C SER A 418 -5.98 -17.58 27.64
N ALA A 419 -6.89 -17.18 28.52
CA ALA A 419 -7.52 -15.86 28.51
C ALA A 419 -6.46 -14.75 28.61
N ARG A 420 -6.69 -13.64 27.91
CA ARG A 420 -5.81 -12.49 27.85
C ARG A 420 -6.30 -11.39 28.79
N LEU A 421 -5.41 -10.88 29.63
CA LEU A 421 -5.67 -9.69 30.44
C LEU A 421 -5.69 -8.44 29.53
N LEU A 422 -6.76 -7.66 29.62
CA LEU A 422 -6.85 -6.38 28.93
C LEU A 422 -6.05 -5.31 29.70
N SER A 423 -5.26 -4.55 28.95
CA SER A 423 -4.59 -3.38 29.51
C SER A 423 -5.58 -2.27 29.80
N SER A 424 -5.24 -1.36 30.73
CA SER A 424 -6.03 -0.15 31.00
C SER A 424 -6.18 0.79 29.80
N SER A 425 -5.40 0.57 28.74
CA SER A 425 -5.55 1.27 27.47
C SER A 425 -6.65 0.70 26.58
N GLU A 426 -7.11 -0.54 26.80
CA GLU A 426 -8.07 -1.24 25.94
C GLU A 426 -9.52 -1.09 26.41
N TYR A 427 -9.74 -0.60 27.62
CA TYR A 427 -11.07 -0.32 28.16
C TYR A 427 -11.06 0.96 29.00
N THR A 428 -12.23 1.54 29.23
CA THR A 428 -12.44 2.60 30.20
C THR A 428 -13.35 2.10 31.31
N LEU A 429 -12.97 2.36 32.56
CA LEU A 429 -13.77 2.01 33.73
C LEU A 429 -14.42 3.27 34.30
N ASN A 430 -15.74 3.22 34.51
CA ASN A 430 -16.40 4.19 35.39
C ASN A 430 -16.38 3.65 36.83
N SER A 431 -15.42 4.12 37.63
CA SER A 431 -15.20 3.63 38.99
C SER A 431 -16.32 3.98 39.98
N ASN A 432 -17.19 4.93 39.63
CA ASN A 432 -18.29 5.36 40.50
C ASN A 432 -19.60 4.62 40.19
N LEU A 433 -19.85 4.30 38.91
CA LEU A 433 -21.11 3.68 38.45
C LEU A 433 -20.98 2.17 38.18
N GLY A 434 -19.75 1.63 38.11
CA GLY A 434 -19.51 0.19 37.96
C GLY A 434 -19.92 -0.37 36.62
N TYR A 435 -19.43 0.26 35.55
CA TYR A 435 -19.47 -0.28 34.20
C TYR A 435 -18.13 -0.07 33.49
N ILE A 436 -17.85 -0.94 32.53
CA ILE A 436 -16.70 -0.88 31.64
C ILE A 436 -17.16 -0.61 30.21
N SER A 437 -16.35 0.15 29.47
CA SER A 437 -16.52 0.35 28.03
C SER A 437 -15.27 -0.11 27.32
N LEU A 438 -15.39 -1.13 26.49
CA LEU A 438 -14.28 -1.61 25.68
C LEU A 438 -13.98 -0.61 24.55
N ARG A 439 -12.72 -0.53 24.10
CA ARG A 439 -12.37 0.28 22.91
C ARG A 439 -12.73 -0.40 21.60
N SER A 440 -12.84 -1.72 21.62
CA SER A 440 -13.33 -2.55 20.52
C SER A 440 -14.58 -3.26 20.99
N ALA A 441 -15.59 -3.36 20.14
CA ALA A 441 -16.71 -4.25 20.41
C ALA A 441 -16.22 -5.69 20.51
N LEU A 442 -16.83 -6.46 21.40
CA LEU A 442 -16.61 -7.89 21.60
C LEU A 442 -17.32 -8.67 20.48
N ASN A 443 -16.68 -9.71 19.95
CA ASN A 443 -17.35 -10.61 19.00
C ASN A 443 -18.35 -11.52 19.73
N GLN A 444 -19.37 -12.02 19.04
CA GLN A 444 -20.43 -12.86 19.64
C GLN A 444 -19.92 -14.18 20.25
N ASP A 445 -18.77 -14.68 19.79
CA ASP A 445 -18.11 -15.89 20.26
C ASP A 445 -16.96 -15.61 21.24
N GLU A 446 -16.77 -14.35 21.65
CA GLU A 446 -15.79 -13.97 22.65
C GLU A 446 -16.43 -13.87 24.04
N VAL A 447 -15.67 -14.32 25.03
CA VAL A 447 -16.10 -14.32 26.42
C VAL A 447 -15.33 -13.22 27.14
N LEU A 448 -16.06 -12.40 27.90
CA LEU A 448 -15.52 -11.34 28.73
C LEU A 448 -15.79 -11.69 30.19
N CYS A 449 -14.76 -11.68 31.02
CA CYS A 449 -14.92 -11.84 32.47
C CYS A 449 -14.13 -10.79 33.24
N VAL A 450 -14.61 -10.50 34.44
CA VAL A 450 -14.05 -9.44 35.29
C VAL A 450 -13.88 -9.93 36.72
N ALA A 451 -12.81 -9.50 37.36
CA ALA A 451 -12.64 -9.57 38.80
C ALA A 451 -12.42 -8.15 39.32
N TYR A 452 -13.11 -7.74 40.37
CA TYR A 452 -13.05 -6.36 40.84
C TYR A 452 -13.21 -6.24 42.35
N GLU A 453 -12.63 -5.16 42.87
CA GLU A 453 -12.69 -4.77 44.28
C GLU A 453 -13.17 -3.32 44.35
N TYR A 454 -14.13 -3.06 45.23
CA TYR A 454 -14.72 -1.75 45.41
C TYR A 454 -15.01 -1.44 46.87
N THR A 455 -15.11 -0.14 47.16
CA THR A 455 -15.52 0.36 48.47
C THR A 455 -16.91 0.96 48.41
N TYR A 456 -17.76 0.61 49.38
CA TYR A 456 -19.08 1.21 49.57
C TYR A 456 -19.33 1.40 51.07
N GLY A 457 -19.74 2.60 51.47
CA GLY A 457 -20.03 2.90 52.89
C GLY A 457 -18.84 2.66 53.84
N GLY A 458 -17.60 2.73 53.35
CA GLY A 458 -16.38 2.48 54.14
C GLY A 458 -15.98 1.01 54.26
N GLN A 459 -16.74 0.07 53.67
CA GLN A 459 -16.40 -1.35 53.61
C GLN A 459 -15.86 -1.74 52.24
N VAL A 460 -14.93 -2.69 52.21
CA VAL A 460 -14.33 -3.25 50.98
C VAL A 460 -15.08 -4.53 50.61
N TYR A 461 -15.45 -4.63 49.34
CA TYR A 461 -16.12 -5.78 48.74
C TYR A 461 -15.32 -6.26 47.53
N GLN A 462 -15.23 -7.57 47.35
CA GLN A 462 -14.52 -8.22 46.24
C GLN A 462 -15.44 -9.23 45.55
N VAL A 463 -15.45 -9.20 44.23
CA VAL A 463 -16.10 -10.17 43.35
C VAL A 463 -15.07 -10.76 42.40
N GLY A 464 -15.00 -12.08 42.34
CA GLY A 464 -13.96 -12.81 41.61
C GLY A 464 -12.66 -12.98 42.39
N GLU A 465 -11.68 -13.58 41.72
CA GLU A 465 -10.32 -13.76 42.21
C GLU A 465 -9.35 -13.00 41.29
N PHE A 466 -8.40 -12.30 41.91
CA PHE A 466 -7.32 -11.64 41.16
C PHE A 466 -6.19 -12.60 40.86
N SER A 467 -5.44 -12.30 39.80
CA SER A 467 -4.32 -13.12 39.35
C SER A 467 -3.08 -13.09 40.27
N THR A 468 -2.95 -12.10 41.16
CA THR A 468 -1.74 -11.85 41.97
C THR A 468 -1.87 -12.28 43.42
#